data_AF-A0A2L0GGF4-F1
#
_entry.id   AF-A0A2L0GGF4-F1
#
_cell.length_a   1.000
_cell.length_b   1.000
_cell.length_c   1.000
_cell.angle_alpha   90.00
_cell.angle_beta   90.00
_cell.angle_gamma   90.00
#
_symmetry.space_group_name_H-M   'P 1'
#
loop_
_entity.id
_entity.type
_entity.pdbx_description
1 polymer ?
#
loop_
_entity_poly.entity_id
_entity_poly.type
_entity_poly.pdbx_seq_one_letter_code
_entity_poly.pdbx_strand_id
1 'polypeptide(L)'
;IVPAIWLDVILLLSGSYVITAVVGALGWGLLFYPNNWPAIAAFHQATEQHGQLLTLADLIGFHYVCTSMPEYIRMVERGTLRTFGNDVAP
;
A
#
# COMPACT_ATOMS: atom_id res chain seq x y z
N ILE A 1 12.60 0.37 1.70
CA ILE A 1 13.92 0.34 2.37
C ILE A 1 13.76 -0.03 3.85
N VAL A 2 12.89 0.64 4.62
CA VAL A 2 12.70 0.33 6.05
C VAL A 2 12.43 -1.16 6.36
N PRO A 3 11.51 -1.86 5.65
CA PRO A 3 11.32 -3.30 5.85
C PRO A 3 12.59 -4.14 5.62
N ALA A 4 13.48 -3.71 4.71
CA ALA A 4 14.72 -4.41 4.40
C ALA A 4 15.75 -4.27 5.51
N ILE A 5 15.90 -3.05 6.03
CA ILE A 5 16.74 -2.82 7.19
C ILE A 5 16.25 -3.66 8.37
N TRP A 6 14.93 -3.76 8.58
CA TRP A 6 14.37 -4.64 9.61
C TRP A 6 14.82 -6.09 9.44
N LEU A 7 14.66 -6.64 8.24
CA LEU A 7 14.99 -8.03 7.95
C LEU A 7 16.50 -8.30 8.13
N ASP A 8 17.35 -7.41 7.62
CA ASP A 8 18.81 -7.52 7.74
C ASP A 8 19.28 -7.42 9.20
N VAL A 9 18.70 -6.51 9.98
CA VAL A 9 19.02 -6.35 11.41
C VAL A 9 18.58 -7.57 12.22
N ILE A 10 17.40 -8.13 11.97
CA ILE A 10 16.95 -9.35 12.65
C ILE A 10 17.88 -10.53 12.32
N LEU A 11 18.31 -10.67 11.06
CA LEU A 11 19.27 -11.70 10.68
C LEU A 11 20.63 -11.49 11.34
N LEU A 12 21.13 -10.26 11.37
CA LEU A 12 22.40 -9.90 11.99
C LEU A 12 22.41 -10.20 13.50
N LEU A 13 21.34 -9.84 14.21
CA LEU A 13 21.27 -10.00 15.67
C LEU A 13 21.02 -11.45 16.09
N SER A 14 20.18 -12.18 15.35
CA SER A 14 19.83 -13.56 15.70
C SER A 14 20.80 -14.60 15.15
N GLY A 15 21.50 -14.30 14.05
CA GLY A 15 22.34 -15.25 13.32
C GLY A 15 21.59 -16.45 12.73
N SER A 16 20.25 -16.43 12.74
CA SER A 16 19.40 -17.57 12.39
C SER A 16 18.39 -17.19 11.32
N TYR A 17 18.47 -17.87 10.17
CA TYR A 17 17.50 -17.70 9.10
C TYR A 17 16.08 -18.12 9.51
N VAL A 18 15.93 -19.05 10.46
CA VAL A 18 14.61 -19.50 10.95
C VAL A 18 13.92 -18.38 11.72
N ILE A 19 14.65 -17.67 12.59
CA ILE A 19 14.11 -16.54 13.34
C ILE A 19 13.76 -15.39 12.39
N THR A 20 14.63 -15.11 11.42
CA THR A 20 14.38 -14.10 10.39
C THR A 20 13.17 -14.44 9.52
N ALA A 21 12.97 -15.71 9.18
CA ALA A 21 11.81 -16.13 8.39
C ALA A 21 10.48 -15.90 9.12
N VAL A 22 10.47 -15.99 10.46
CA VAL A 22 9.25 -15.77 11.25
C VAL A 22 9.10 -14.29 11.61
N VAL A 23 10.03 -13.74 12.40
CA VAL A 23 9.93 -12.38 12.96
C VAL A 23 10.34 -11.31 11.95
N GLY A 24 11.39 -11.60 11.17
CA GLY A 24 11.86 -10.69 10.13
C GLY A 24 10.79 -10.50 9.05
N ALA A 25 10.22 -11.59 8.52
CA ALA A 25 9.19 -11.52 7.50
C ALA A 25 7.87 -10.91 8.01
N LEU A 26 7.46 -11.21 9.25
CA LEU A 26 6.26 -10.61 9.85
C LEU A 26 6.43 -9.09 10.01
N GLY A 27 7.56 -8.63 10.56
CA GLY A 27 7.83 -7.20 10.68
C GLY A 27 8.02 -6.53 9.31
N TRP A 28 8.61 -7.21 8.34
CA TRP A 28 8.68 -6.72 6.96
C TRP A 28 7.28 -6.42 6.41
N GLY A 29 6.34 -7.36 6.55
CA GLY A 29 4.97 -7.21 6.07
C GLY A 29 4.23 -6.06 6.76
N LEU A 30 4.31 -5.99 8.09
CA LEU A 30 3.65 -4.94 8.88
C LEU A 30 4.20 -3.54 8.60
N LEU A 31 5.51 -3.41 8.38
CA LEU A 31 6.15 -2.11 8.10
C LEU A 31 5.90 -1.60 6.68
N PHE A 32 5.33 -2.43 5.79
CA PHE A 32 5.16 -2.08 4.39
C PHE A 32 4.23 -0.87 4.19
N TYR A 33 3.01 -0.93 4.69
CA TYR A 33 2.04 0.16 4.51
C TYR A 33 2.45 1.43 5.29
N PRO A 34 2.84 1.36 6.58
CA PRO A 34 3.26 2.54 7.34
C PRO A 34 4.47 3.27 6.75
N ASN A 35 5.47 2.54 6.22
CA ASN A 35 6.62 3.18 5.60
C ASN A 35 6.27 3.92 4.30
N ASN A 36 5.29 3.42 3.54
CA ASN A 36 4.88 4.04 2.28
C ASN A 36 3.87 5.19 2.50
N TRP A 37 3.10 5.13 3.58
CA TRP A 37 2.04 6.10 3.88
C TRP A 37 2.47 7.57 3.75
N PRO A 38 3.61 8.03 4.32
CA PRO A 38 4.03 9.43 4.20
C PRO A 38 4.17 9.94 2.76
N ALA A 39 4.55 9.07 1.82
CA ALA A 39 4.69 9.43 0.42
C ALA A 39 3.34 9.41 -0.33
N ILE A 40 2.46 8.47 0.01
CA ILE A 40 1.20 8.27 -0.72
C ILE A 40 0.02 9.07 -0.15
N ALA A 41 0.08 9.49 1.13
CA ALA A 41 -1.01 10.15 1.82
C ALA A 41 -1.46 11.45 1.12
N ALA A 42 -0.51 12.21 0.56
CA ALA A 42 -0.81 13.42 -0.19
C ALA A 42 -1.75 13.16 -1.38
N PHE A 43 -1.64 12.00 -2.03
CA PHE A 43 -2.48 11.64 -3.19
C PHE A 43 -3.84 11.06 -2.80
N HIS A 44 -4.07 10.78 -1.52
CA HIS A 44 -5.36 10.31 -1.01
C HIS A 44 -6.29 11.45 -0.57
N GLN A 45 -5.88 12.71 -0.80
CA GLN A 45 -6.77 13.85 -0.60
C GLN A 45 -7.97 13.76 -1.56
N ALA A 46 -9.13 14.11 -1.03
CA ALA A 46 -10.40 14.14 -1.76
C ALA A 46 -10.49 15.37 -2.67
N THR A 47 -10.99 15.16 -3.88
CA THR A 47 -11.37 16.23 -4.83
C THR A 47 -12.71 15.93 -5.45
N GLU A 48 -13.50 16.96 -5.73
CA GLU A 48 -14.73 16.83 -6.49
C GLU A 48 -14.47 17.17 -7.96
N GLN A 49 -14.87 16.28 -8.88
CA GLN A 49 -14.80 16.49 -10.32
C GLN A 49 -16.18 16.20 -10.90
N HIS A 50 -16.83 17.20 -11.50
CA HIS A 50 -18.13 17.03 -12.17
C HIS A 50 -19.21 16.34 -11.30
N GLY A 51 -19.26 16.64 -9.99
CA GLY A 51 -20.21 16.02 -9.05
C GLY A 51 -19.79 14.64 -8.52
N GLN A 52 -18.60 14.15 -8.86
CA GLN A 52 -18.06 12.88 -8.37
C GLN A 52 -16.86 13.09 -7.46
N LEU A 53 -16.77 12.27 -6.41
CA LEU A 53 -15.62 12.24 -5.51
C LEU A 53 -14.51 11.39 -6.12
N LEU A 54 -13.32 11.96 -6.25
CA LEU A 54 -12.10 11.28 -6.70
C LEU A 54 -10.96 11.58 -5.74
N THR A 55 -10.02 10.65 -5.59
CA THR A 55 -8.73 10.95 -4.96
C THR A 55 -7.83 11.69 -5.95
N LEU A 56 -6.85 12.45 -5.45
CA LEU A 56 -5.81 13.02 -6.31
C LEU A 56 -5.07 11.94 -7.12
N ALA A 57 -4.87 10.75 -6.55
CA ALA A 57 -4.26 9.62 -7.26
C ALA A 57 -5.08 9.19 -8.48
N ASP A 58 -6.40 9.06 -8.33
CA ASP A 58 -7.29 8.69 -9.44
C ASP A 58 -7.34 9.79 -10.50
N LEU A 59 -7.34 11.05 -10.08
CA LEU A 59 -7.33 12.20 -10.98
C LEU A 59 -6.04 12.29 -11.81
N ILE A 60 -4.89 12.01 -11.20
CA ILE A 60 -3.60 11.94 -11.91
C ILE A 60 -3.65 10.85 -12.99
N GLY A 61 -4.15 9.65 -12.65
CA GLY A 61 -4.32 8.56 -13.62
C GLY A 61 -5.31 8.89 -14.74
N PHE A 62 -6.33 9.70 -14.44
CA PHE A 62 -7.30 10.17 -15.41
C PHE A 62 -6.74 11.25 -16.36
N HIS A 63 -5.97 12.20 -15.84
CA HIS A 63 -5.38 13.29 -16.63
C HIS A 63 -4.21 12.83 -17.50
N TYR A 64 -3.31 12.00 -16.97
CA TYR A 64 -2.14 11.52 -17.70
C TYR A 64 -2.46 10.22 -18.43
N VAL A 65 -3.07 10.37 -19.61
CA VAL A 65 -3.61 9.26 -20.41
C VAL A 65 -2.53 8.22 -20.74
N CYS A 66 -2.75 7.02 -20.21
CA CYS A 66 -2.00 5.81 -20.57
C CYS A 66 -2.81 5.00 -21.58
N THR A 67 -2.34 4.93 -22.83
CA THR A 67 -3.08 4.38 -24.00
C THR A 67 -3.57 2.94 -23.81
N SER A 68 -2.90 2.14 -22.99
CA SER A 68 -3.21 0.73 -22.74
C SER A 68 -3.57 0.44 -21.28
N MET A 69 -3.90 1.45 -20.46
CA MET A 69 -4.26 1.29 -19.05
C MET A 69 -5.67 1.81 -18.75
N PRO A 70 -6.73 1.12 -19.24
CA PRO A 70 -8.09 1.50 -18.88
C PRO A 70 -8.36 1.35 -17.36
N GLU A 71 -9.37 2.03 -16.82
CA GLU A 71 -9.63 1.97 -15.36
C GLU A 71 -10.03 0.57 -14.88
N TYR A 72 -10.74 -0.20 -15.72
CA TYR A 72 -11.26 -1.51 -15.35
C TYR A 72 -10.21 -2.62 -15.22
N ILE A 73 -8.98 -2.44 -15.75
CA ILE A 73 -7.89 -3.40 -15.56
C ILE A 73 -7.25 -3.28 -14.16
N ARG A 74 -7.52 -2.20 -13.41
CA ARG A 74 -6.94 -2.00 -12.08
C ARG A 74 -7.42 -3.08 -11.10
N MET A 75 -6.46 -3.78 -10.50
CA MET A 75 -6.67 -4.69 -9.38
C MET A 75 -6.54 -3.91 -8.07
N VAL A 76 -7.56 -3.11 -7.77
CA VAL A 76 -7.67 -2.32 -6.53
C VAL A 76 -8.90 -2.76 -5.74
N GLU A 77 -8.96 -2.35 -4.48
CA GLU A 77 -10.10 -2.62 -3.62
C GLU A 77 -11.38 -1.98 -4.20
N ARG A 78 -12.47 -2.75 -4.26
CA ARG A 78 -13.80 -2.32 -4.76
C ARG A 78 -14.95 -2.74 -3.81
N GLY A 79 -14.64 -3.04 -2.56
CA GLY A 79 -15.59 -3.56 -1.57
C GLY A 79 -15.97 -5.02 -1.82
N THR A 80 -16.25 -5.75 -0.73
CA THR A 80 -16.94 -7.04 -0.79
C THR A 80 -17.99 -7.12 0.31
N LEU A 81 -19.02 -7.95 0.14
CA LEU A 81 -20.04 -8.18 1.17
C LEU A 81 -19.52 -8.86 2.44
N ARG A 82 -18.24 -9.27 2.45
CA ARG A 82 -17.57 -9.90 3.59
C ARG A 82 -16.67 -8.92 4.35
N THR A 83 -16.49 -7.71 3.84
CA THR A 83 -15.56 -6.73 4.41
C THR A 83 -16.26 -5.84 5.43
N PHE A 84 -15.62 -5.68 6.60
CA PHE A 84 -15.95 -4.62 7.55
C PHE A 84 -14.87 -3.53 7.40
N GLY A 85 -15.22 -2.42 6.74
CA GLY A 85 -14.26 -1.56 6.02
C GLY A 85 -13.08 -0.95 6.78
N ASN A 86 -13.05 -0.96 8.11
CA ASN A 86 -11.96 -0.33 8.89
C ASN A 86 -10.67 -1.15 8.91
N ASP A 87 -10.74 -2.46 8.65
CA ASP A 87 -9.62 -3.39 8.88
C ASP A 87 -8.88 -3.78 7.59
N VAL A 88 -9.10 -3.03 6.49
CA VAL A 88 -8.50 -3.32 5.18
C VAL A 88 -6.99 -3.06 5.17
N ALA A 89 -6.55 -2.03 5.89
CA ALA A 89 -5.14 -1.76 6.18
C ALA A 89 -5.02 -1.46 7.69
N PRO A 90 -4.78 -2.49 8.52
CA PRO A 90 -4.79 -2.38 9.98
C PRO A 90 -3.54 -1.68 10.55
#